data_AF-A0A6J7AIV5-F1
#
_entry.id   AF-A0A6J7AIV5-F1
#
_cell.length_a   1.000
_cell.length_b   1.000
_cell.length_c   1.000
_cell.angle_alpha   90.00
_cell.angle_beta   90.00
_cell.angle_gamma   90.00
#
_symmetry.space_group_name_H-M   'P 1'
#
loop_
_entity.id
_entity.type
_entity.pdbx_description
1 polymer ?
#
loop_
_entity_poly.entity_id
_entity_poly.type
_entity_poly.pdbx_seq_one_letter_code
_entity_poly.pdbx_strand_id
1 'polypeptide(L)'
;MKSKILLIGIDGINLDTALEVSPVLAKTKAEGFFTTMAIDPPTWSGPSWSTILTGTRIDSHAVIDNSFTGHRLLHNPDLLSRAYYQDQSTTTFAAAGWPPLVDPSGLGPIIHERREQAKALRHRVIVRDGETYGYTVADAEIAAAALYAITHHAPDISFVYFCGADEAAHACGALGDEYKGAIARIDTYVDNLLTAVQARACAEEPWLVVITTDHGHIDEGGHGGDSPQERASFVMAQGFGRSNPAWATDVQAHDLTPLLLAERA
;
A
#
# COMPACT_ATOMS: atom_id res chain seq x y z
N MET A 1 23.71 7.45 0.88
CA MET A 1 22.63 7.13 1.84
C MET A 1 21.78 6.03 1.24
N LYS A 2 21.23 5.12 2.05
CA LYS A 2 20.28 4.11 1.57
C LYS A 2 19.01 4.81 1.09
N SER A 3 18.41 4.30 0.02
CA SER A 3 17.14 4.83 -0.46
C SER A 3 16.03 4.54 0.54
N LYS A 4 15.24 5.56 0.86
CA LYS A 4 14.01 5.44 1.65
C LYS A 4 12.88 4.95 0.75
N ILE A 5 11.92 4.24 1.30
CA ILE A 5 10.82 3.65 0.54
C ILE A 5 9.48 4.09 1.12
N LEU A 6 8.57 4.53 0.25
CA LEU A 6 7.17 4.77 0.58
C LEU A 6 6.31 3.87 -0.33
N LEU A 7 5.74 2.81 0.25
CA LEU A 7 4.71 2.00 -0.40
C LEU A 7 3.34 2.57 -0.07
N ILE A 8 2.59 2.97 -1.09
CA ILE A 8 1.23 3.45 -1.00
C ILE A 8 0.30 2.37 -1.56
N GLY A 9 -0.58 1.85 -0.73
CA GLY A 9 -1.66 0.98 -1.14
C GLY A 9 -2.96 1.78 -1.30
N ILE A 10 -3.60 1.66 -2.45
CA ILE A 10 -4.95 2.19 -2.67
C ILE A 10 -5.85 0.99 -2.97
N ASP A 11 -6.78 0.70 -2.07
CA ASP A 11 -7.62 -0.49 -2.14
C ASP A 11 -8.63 -0.40 -3.30
N GLY A 12 -8.85 -1.53 -3.98
CA GLY A 12 -9.90 -1.68 -5.00
C GLY A 12 -9.80 -0.76 -6.21
N ILE A 13 -8.62 -0.59 -6.83
CA ILE A 13 -8.46 0.33 -7.97
C ILE A 13 -8.63 -0.35 -9.34
N ASN A 14 -9.70 0.02 -10.03
CA ASN A 14 -9.74 -0.01 -11.50
C ASN A 14 -8.80 1.06 -12.08
N LEU A 15 -7.71 0.60 -12.73
CA LEU A 15 -6.65 1.47 -13.25
C LEU A 15 -7.15 2.47 -14.32
N ASP A 16 -7.98 2.02 -15.27
CA ASP A 16 -8.43 2.89 -16.37
C ASP A 16 -9.27 4.04 -15.82
N THR A 17 -10.20 3.74 -14.91
CA THR A 17 -11.00 4.76 -14.22
C THR A 17 -10.12 5.69 -13.39
N ALA A 18 -9.12 5.16 -12.68
CA ALA A 18 -8.23 6.00 -11.89
C ALA A 18 -7.43 6.98 -12.75
N LEU A 19 -6.90 6.55 -13.89
CA LEU A 19 -6.12 7.42 -14.78
C LEU A 19 -6.95 8.55 -15.42
N GLU A 20 -8.28 8.44 -15.46
CA GLU A 20 -9.16 9.54 -15.91
C GLU A 20 -9.23 10.70 -14.91
N VAL A 21 -9.12 10.41 -13.61
CA VAL A 21 -9.44 11.36 -12.53
C VAL A 21 -8.27 11.63 -11.58
N SER A 22 -7.16 10.92 -11.75
CA SER A 22 -5.96 11.01 -10.93
C SER A 22 -4.76 11.49 -11.76
N PRO A 23 -4.53 12.82 -11.83
CA PRO A 23 -3.35 13.35 -12.51
C PRO A 23 -2.03 12.88 -11.88
N VAL A 24 -1.98 12.61 -10.57
CA VAL A 24 -0.77 12.12 -9.91
C VAL A 24 -0.46 10.71 -10.38
N LEU A 25 -1.43 9.79 -10.36
CA LEU A 25 -1.20 8.42 -10.84
C LEU A 25 -0.86 8.41 -12.33
N ALA A 26 -1.51 9.24 -13.15
CA ALA A 26 -1.16 9.38 -14.56
C ALA A 26 0.28 9.85 -14.78
N LYS A 27 0.74 10.83 -13.99
CA LYS A 27 2.11 11.32 -14.03
C LYS A 27 3.11 10.27 -13.53
N THR A 28 2.86 9.63 -12.39
CA THR A 28 3.73 8.59 -11.84
C THR A 28 3.84 7.40 -12.79
N LYS A 29 2.75 7.01 -13.47
CA LYS A 29 2.78 6.00 -14.54
C LYS A 29 3.63 6.40 -15.73
N ALA A 30 3.60 7.68 -16.13
CA ALA A 30 4.32 8.17 -17.31
C ALA A 30 5.81 8.42 -17.05
N GLU A 31 6.16 8.87 -15.86
CA GLU A 31 7.52 9.26 -15.47
C GLU A 31 8.27 8.16 -14.70
N GLY A 32 7.55 7.19 -14.13
CA GLY A 32 8.07 6.09 -13.33
C GLY A 32 8.23 4.78 -14.10
N PHE A 33 8.63 3.74 -13.38
CA PHE A 33 8.41 2.36 -13.79
C PHE A 33 6.93 2.02 -13.64
N PHE A 34 6.37 1.27 -14.58
CA PHE A 34 4.99 0.78 -14.52
C PHE A 34 4.88 -0.61 -15.12
N THR A 35 4.15 -1.48 -14.43
CA THR A 35 3.57 -2.68 -15.06
C THR A 35 2.25 -3.07 -14.41
N THR A 36 1.40 -3.74 -15.17
CA THR A 36 0.20 -4.41 -14.66
C THR A 36 0.58 -5.68 -13.92
N MET A 37 -0.14 -5.99 -12.86
CA MET A 37 -0.04 -7.26 -12.12
C MET A 37 -1.39 -7.99 -12.20
N ALA A 38 -1.36 -9.30 -11.93
CA ALA A 38 -2.58 -10.07 -11.71
C ALA A 38 -2.53 -10.67 -10.31
N ILE A 39 -3.65 -10.55 -9.60
CA ILE A 39 -3.85 -11.11 -8.27
C ILE A 39 -4.38 -12.54 -8.43
N ASP A 40 -3.90 -13.45 -7.58
CA ASP A 40 -4.42 -14.81 -7.51
C ASP A 40 -5.72 -14.83 -6.69
N PRO A 41 -6.78 -15.53 -7.14
CA PRO A 41 -8.01 -15.63 -6.39
C PRO A 41 -7.80 -16.40 -5.07
N PRO A 42 -8.62 -16.12 -4.04
CA PRO A 42 -9.70 -15.14 -4.04
C PRO A 42 -9.18 -13.70 -3.97
N THR A 43 -9.80 -12.81 -4.74
CA THR A 43 -9.43 -11.39 -4.88
C THR A 43 -9.96 -10.53 -3.73
N TRP A 44 -9.93 -11.07 -2.50
CA TRP A 44 -10.27 -10.34 -1.29
C TRP A 44 -9.04 -9.60 -0.76
N SER A 45 -9.27 -8.47 -0.09
CA SER A 45 -8.19 -7.59 0.37
C SER A 45 -7.22 -8.28 1.34
N GLY A 46 -7.71 -9.12 2.25
CA GLY A 46 -6.89 -9.87 3.20
C GLY A 46 -5.85 -10.77 2.52
N PRO A 47 -6.26 -11.72 1.67
CA PRO A 47 -5.36 -12.54 0.84
C PRO A 47 -4.39 -11.72 -0.02
N SER A 48 -4.90 -10.70 -0.71
CA SER A 48 -4.12 -9.88 -1.64
C SER A 48 -3.06 -9.04 -0.94
N TRP A 49 -3.43 -8.27 0.09
CA TRP A 49 -2.47 -7.50 0.89
C TRP A 49 -1.49 -8.40 1.63
N SER A 50 -1.91 -9.59 2.08
CA SER A 50 -0.99 -10.56 2.67
C SER A 50 0.06 -10.99 1.65
N THR A 51 -0.35 -11.24 0.40
CA THR A 51 0.58 -11.59 -0.67
C THR A 51 1.56 -10.46 -0.95
N ILE A 52 1.05 -9.24 -1.15
CA ILE A 52 1.84 -8.05 -1.47
C ILE A 52 2.85 -7.73 -0.36
N LEU A 53 2.38 -7.65 0.88
CA LEU A 53 3.19 -7.17 2.02
C LEU A 53 4.13 -8.24 2.57
N THR A 54 3.84 -9.53 2.43
CA THR A 54 4.77 -10.59 2.86
C THR A 54 5.71 -11.03 1.76
N GLY A 55 5.29 -10.86 0.49
CA GLY A 55 5.97 -11.43 -0.67
C GLY A 55 5.87 -12.97 -0.73
N THR A 56 4.81 -13.53 -0.15
CA THR A 56 4.53 -14.98 -0.14
C THR A 56 3.13 -15.22 -0.70
N ARG A 57 2.84 -16.42 -1.20
CA ARG A 57 1.52 -16.72 -1.80
C ARG A 57 0.55 -17.24 -0.74
N ILE A 58 -0.73 -17.35 -1.11
CA ILE A 58 -1.82 -17.83 -0.24
C ILE A 58 -1.50 -19.21 0.36
N ASP A 59 -0.85 -20.09 -0.40
CA ASP A 59 -0.40 -21.42 0.07
C ASP A 59 0.61 -21.37 1.23
N SER A 60 1.22 -20.21 1.48
CA SER A 60 2.26 -19.97 2.49
C SER A 60 1.70 -19.19 3.67
N HIS A 61 1.03 -18.06 3.43
CA HIS A 61 0.45 -17.23 4.50
C HIS A 61 -0.94 -17.68 4.96
N ALA A 62 -1.63 -18.53 4.20
CA ALA A 62 -2.94 -19.11 4.54
C ALA A 62 -4.05 -18.10 4.87
N VAL A 63 -3.95 -16.87 4.37
CA VAL A 63 -5.06 -15.89 4.44
C VAL A 63 -5.90 -16.11 3.20
N ILE A 64 -7.13 -16.61 3.38
CA ILE A 64 -8.04 -17.01 2.30
C ILE A 64 -9.27 -16.11 2.19
N ASP A 65 -9.51 -15.25 3.18
CA ASP A 65 -10.59 -14.27 3.21
C ASP A 65 -10.26 -13.17 4.24
N ASN A 66 -11.18 -12.21 4.40
CA ASN A 66 -11.04 -11.09 5.33
C ASN A 66 -11.33 -11.47 6.80
N SER A 67 -11.61 -12.74 7.12
CA SER A 67 -11.74 -13.19 8.51
C SER A 67 -10.38 -13.48 9.16
N PHE A 68 -9.34 -13.68 8.34
CA PHE A 68 -7.99 -14.09 8.75
C PHE A 68 -7.96 -15.41 9.55
N THR A 69 -9.02 -16.20 9.57
CA THR A 69 -9.08 -17.43 10.36
C THR A 69 -8.05 -18.45 9.88
N GLY A 70 -7.21 -18.96 10.78
CA GLY A 70 -6.22 -20.02 10.48
C GLY A 70 -4.99 -19.56 9.70
N HIS A 71 -4.80 -18.25 9.54
CA HIS A 71 -3.65 -17.67 8.87
C HIS A 71 -2.30 -18.05 9.52
N ARG A 72 -1.22 -17.89 8.75
CA ARG A 72 0.18 -18.17 9.15
C ARG A 72 1.07 -16.93 9.04
N LEU A 73 0.52 -15.73 9.24
CA LEU A 73 1.24 -14.46 9.07
C LEU A 73 2.48 -14.36 9.97
N LEU A 74 2.48 -14.93 11.18
CA LEU A 74 3.67 -14.94 12.05
C LEU A 74 4.89 -15.61 11.40
N HIS A 75 4.68 -16.60 10.51
CA HIS A 75 5.73 -17.30 9.77
C HIS A 75 6.06 -16.64 8.42
N ASN A 76 5.31 -15.61 8.03
CA ASN A 76 5.46 -14.89 6.77
C ASN A 76 5.60 -13.39 7.11
N PRO A 77 6.78 -12.95 7.60
CA PRO A 77 6.97 -11.58 8.05
C PRO A 77 6.76 -10.57 6.93
N ASP A 78 6.10 -9.47 7.25
CA ASP A 78 5.81 -8.39 6.32
C ASP A 78 7.07 -7.60 5.90
N LEU A 79 6.90 -6.74 4.89
CA LEU A 79 7.91 -5.85 4.33
C LEU A 79 8.66 -5.05 5.39
N LEU A 80 7.96 -4.43 6.35
CA LEU A 80 8.57 -3.57 7.38
C LEU A 80 9.36 -4.41 8.39
N SER A 81 8.85 -5.59 8.73
CA SER A 81 9.54 -6.53 9.61
C SER A 81 10.80 -7.11 8.95
N ARG A 82 10.69 -7.55 7.69
CA ARG A 82 11.83 -8.05 6.90
C ARG A 82 12.89 -6.97 6.68
N ALA A 83 12.47 -5.74 6.44
CA ALA A 83 13.34 -4.56 6.35
C ALA A 83 14.14 -4.32 7.64
N TYR A 84 13.51 -4.49 8.80
CA TYR A 84 14.18 -4.42 10.10
C TYR A 84 15.11 -5.61 10.36
N TYR A 85 14.74 -6.82 9.92
CA TYR A 85 15.61 -8.00 10.08
C TYR A 85 16.87 -7.93 9.23
N GLN A 86 16.80 -7.34 8.03
CA GLN A 86 17.97 -7.10 7.18
C GLN A 86 18.93 -6.06 7.79
N ASP A 87 18.39 -5.04 8.46
CA ASP A 87 19.16 -3.99 9.10
C ASP A 87 18.40 -3.45 10.31
N GLN A 88 18.85 -3.80 11.51
CA GLN A 88 18.23 -3.39 12.76
C GLN A 88 18.38 -1.88 13.06
N SER A 89 19.12 -1.15 12.21
CA SER A 89 19.13 0.32 12.23
C SER A 89 17.86 0.94 11.60
N THR A 90 17.12 0.16 10.80
CA THR A 90 15.95 0.59 10.03
C THR A 90 14.83 1.13 10.92
N THR A 91 14.38 2.34 10.60
CA THR A 91 13.15 2.95 11.10
C THR A 91 11.99 2.68 10.13
N THR A 92 10.79 2.49 10.67
CA THR A 92 9.64 2.03 9.89
C THR A 92 8.35 2.74 10.32
N PHE A 93 7.46 2.93 9.37
CA PHE A 93 6.15 3.55 9.60
C PHE A 93 5.05 2.79 8.86
N ALA A 94 3.90 2.63 9.49
CA ALA A 94 2.69 2.13 8.86
C ALA A 94 1.51 3.01 9.25
N ALA A 95 0.62 3.30 8.30
CA ALA A 95 -0.63 3.98 8.57
C ALA A 95 -1.72 3.40 7.67
N ALA A 96 -2.79 2.86 8.28
CA ALA A 96 -3.89 2.26 7.54
C ALA A 96 -5.24 2.51 8.22
N GLY A 97 -6.27 2.74 7.40
CA GLY A 97 -7.67 2.84 7.81
C GLY A 97 -8.39 1.51 7.94
N TRP A 98 -7.75 0.39 7.59
CA TRP A 98 -8.30 -0.95 7.74
C TRP A 98 -7.54 -1.72 8.85
N PRO A 99 -8.16 -1.97 10.02
CA PRO A 99 -7.47 -2.56 11.17
C PRO A 99 -6.73 -3.87 10.90
N PRO A 100 -7.23 -4.84 10.09
CA PRO A 100 -6.49 -6.08 9.83
C PRO A 100 -5.09 -5.92 9.22
N LEU A 101 -4.77 -4.77 8.62
CA LEU A 101 -3.40 -4.51 8.13
C LEU A 101 -2.42 -4.21 9.27
N VAL A 102 -2.87 -3.60 10.37
CA VAL A 102 -2.00 -2.86 11.30
C VAL A 102 -2.36 -2.96 12.78
N ASP A 103 -3.58 -3.35 13.15
CA ASP A 103 -4.02 -3.42 14.54
C ASP A 103 -3.71 -4.79 15.16
N PRO A 104 -2.79 -4.88 16.13
CA PRO A 104 -2.49 -6.12 16.84
C PRO A 104 -3.63 -6.61 17.75
N SER A 105 -4.64 -5.79 17.99
CA SER A 105 -5.81 -6.12 18.81
C SER A 105 -6.96 -6.71 17.99
N GLY A 106 -6.87 -6.67 16.65
CA GLY A 106 -7.91 -7.10 15.71
C GLY A 106 -7.71 -8.52 15.18
N LEU A 107 -8.31 -8.79 14.00
CA LEU A 107 -8.24 -10.08 13.30
C LEU A 107 -6.88 -10.32 12.63
N GLY A 108 -6.13 -9.24 12.36
CA GLY A 108 -4.76 -9.30 11.87
C GLY A 108 -3.73 -9.27 13.02
N PRO A 109 -2.58 -8.59 12.85
CA PRO A 109 -2.22 -7.68 11.77
C PRO A 109 -1.33 -8.37 10.71
N ILE A 110 -1.44 -7.93 9.45
CA ILE A 110 -0.46 -8.28 8.42
C ILE A 110 0.92 -7.71 8.77
N ILE A 111 0.97 -6.42 9.14
CA ILE A 111 2.20 -5.78 9.61
C ILE A 111 2.43 -6.20 11.06
N HIS A 112 3.53 -6.94 11.30
CA HIS A 112 3.76 -7.52 12.62
C HIS A 112 3.96 -6.46 13.68
N GLU A 113 3.39 -6.72 14.86
CA GLU A 113 3.66 -5.93 16.04
C GLU A 113 5.14 -6.03 16.45
N ARG A 114 5.81 -4.88 16.59
CA ARG A 114 7.20 -4.81 17.08
C ARG A 114 7.32 -3.89 18.30
N ARG A 115 6.78 -4.36 19.44
CA ARG A 115 6.60 -3.59 20.70
C ARG A 115 7.84 -2.86 21.17
N GLU A 116 8.99 -3.52 21.19
CA GLU A 116 10.23 -2.90 21.69
C GLU A 116 10.71 -1.79 20.75
N GLN A 117 10.58 -1.98 19.44
CA GLN A 117 10.90 -0.96 18.44
C GLN A 117 9.89 0.19 18.48
N ALA A 118 8.62 -0.09 18.80
CA ALA A 118 7.61 0.95 19.00
C ALA A 118 7.91 1.83 20.23
N LYS A 119 8.27 1.23 21.37
CA LYS A 119 8.73 1.97 22.56
C LYS A 119 9.97 2.83 22.28
N ALA A 120 10.85 2.35 21.41
CA ALA A 120 12.04 3.08 20.97
C ALA A 120 11.77 4.11 19.86
N LEU A 121 10.50 4.31 19.44
CA LEU A 121 10.10 5.20 18.34
C LEU A 121 10.73 4.85 16.98
N ARG A 122 11.05 3.56 16.77
CA ARG A 122 11.66 3.03 15.54
C ARG A 122 10.68 2.29 14.65
N HIS A 123 9.53 1.90 15.20
CA HIS A 123 8.42 1.34 14.46
C HIS A 123 7.14 2.03 14.92
N ARG A 124 6.58 2.87 14.06
CA ARG A 124 5.37 3.63 14.38
C ARG A 124 4.22 3.14 13.51
N VAL A 125 3.12 2.78 14.15
CA VAL A 125 1.91 2.31 13.48
C VAL A 125 0.76 3.24 13.85
N ILE A 126 0.02 3.70 12.84
CA ILE A 126 -1.20 4.48 12.98
C ILE A 126 -2.36 3.62 12.51
N VAL A 127 -3.26 3.32 13.43
CA VAL A 127 -4.47 2.54 13.18
C VAL A 127 -5.65 3.48 13.16
N ARG A 128 -6.47 3.41 12.10
CA ARG A 128 -7.84 3.94 12.08
C ARG A 128 -8.79 2.82 11.69
N ASP A 129 -10.00 2.89 12.22
CA ASP A 129 -11.06 1.93 11.95
C ASP A 129 -12.09 2.60 11.02
N GLY A 130 -11.80 2.53 9.73
CA GLY A 130 -12.69 3.05 8.69
C GLY A 130 -13.95 2.20 8.50
N GLU A 131 -13.92 0.91 8.84
CA GLU A 131 -15.12 0.05 8.81
C GLU A 131 -16.18 0.56 9.78
N THR A 132 -15.77 0.93 11.00
CA THR A 132 -16.70 1.42 12.03
C THR A 132 -17.02 2.91 11.88
N TYR A 133 -16.03 3.73 11.50
CA TYR A 133 -16.14 5.20 11.57
C TYR A 133 -16.16 5.90 10.20
N GLY A 134 -16.07 5.16 9.10
CA GLY A 134 -16.13 5.66 7.73
C GLY A 134 -14.75 5.98 7.13
N TYR A 135 -14.51 5.54 5.89
CA TYR A 135 -13.18 5.65 5.27
C TYR A 135 -12.83 7.05 4.80
N THR A 136 -13.81 7.93 4.52
CA THR A 136 -13.50 9.33 4.17
C THR A 136 -12.75 10.06 5.30
N VAL A 137 -13.14 9.84 6.57
CA VAL A 137 -12.44 10.43 7.72
C VAL A 137 -11.14 9.69 7.99
N ALA A 138 -11.17 8.35 7.96
CA ALA A 138 -9.98 7.54 8.21
C ALA A 138 -8.84 7.88 7.22
N ASP A 139 -9.12 7.91 5.91
CA ASP A 139 -8.12 8.21 4.88
C ASP A 139 -7.52 9.61 5.07
N ALA A 140 -8.32 10.62 5.44
CA ALA A 140 -7.82 11.95 5.72
C ALA A 140 -6.87 11.98 6.93
N GLU A 141 -7.18 11.23 7.99
CA GLU A 141 -6.32 11.13 9.17
C GLU A 141 -5.04 10.32 8.88
N ILE A 142 -5.14 9.25 8.08
CA ILE A 142 -3.99 8.48 7.59
C ILE A 142 -3.07 9.37 6.75
N ALA A 143 -3.63 10.14 5.80
CA ALA A 143 -2.88 11.08 4.98
C ALA A 143 -2.14 12.12 5.83
N ALA A 144 -2.83 12.73 6.81
CA ALA A 144 -2.23 13.71 7.71
C ALA A 144 -1.09 13.12 8.55
N ALA A 145 -1.28 11.90 9.09
CA ALA A 145 -0.27 11.22 9.87
C ALA A 145 0.96 10.83 9.04
N ALA A 146 0.73 10.33 7.82
CA ALA A 146 1.79 9.98 6.87
C ALA A 146 2.59 11.22 6.43
N LEU A 147 1.91 12.31 6.09
CA LEU A 147 2.55 13.58 5.72
C LEU A 147 3.44 14.11 6.85
N TYR A 148 2.93 14.08 8.08
CA TYR A 148 3.70 14.49 9.25
C TYR A 148 4.94 13.61 9.43
N ALA A 149 4.79 12.28 9.34
CA ALA A 149 5.88 11.33 9.49
C ALA A 149 6.97 11.50 8.43
N ILE A 150 6.61 11.60 7.15
CA ILE A 150 7.55 11.80 6.05
C ILE A 150 8.30 13.12 6.22
N THR A 151 7.59 14.20 6.53
CA THR A 151 8.17 15.55 6.63
C THR A 151 9.16 15.66 7.79
N HIS A 152 8.82 15.13 8.96
CA HIS A 152 9.55 15.40 10.22
C HIS A 152 10.42 14.24 10.70
N HIS A 153 10.10 13.00 10.32
CA HIS A 153 10.79 11.82 10.80
C HIS A 153 11.49 11.03 9.71
N ALA A 154 11.01 11.12 8.46
CA ALA A 154 11.54 10.41 7.29
C ALA A 154 11.92 8.94 7.58
N PRO A 155 10.94 8.06 7.92
CA PRO A 155 11.21 6.65 8.17
C PRO A 155 11.90 6.01 6.96
N ASP A 156 12.77 5.03 7.19
CA ASP A 156 13.51 4.37 6.10
C ASP A 156 12.61 3.54 5.18
N ILE A 157 11.52 3.00 5.73
CA ILE A 157 10.48 2.34 4.94
C ILE A 157 9.10 2.60 5.55
N SER A 158 8.16 2.99 4.70
CA SER A 158 6.80 3.37 5.09
C SER A 158 5.76 2.63 4.27
N PHE A 159 4.67 2.21 4.91
CA PHE A 159 3.45 1.75 4.26
C PHE A 159 2.29 2.70 4.60
N VAL A 160 1.59 3.18 3.59
CA VAL A 160 0.42 4.06 3.75
C VAL A 160 -0.73 3.47 2.93
N TYR A 161 -1.88 3.31 3.55
CA TYR A 161 -3.02 2.63 2.94
C TYR A 161 -4.28 3.49 2.97
N PHE A 162 -4.96 3.57 1.83
CA PHE A 162 -6.23 4.27 1.63
C PHE A 162 -7.29 3.31 1.10
N CYS A 163 -8.49 3.34 1.67
CA CYS A 163 -9.57 2.39 1.36
C CYS A 163 -10.82 3.05 0.78
N GLY A 164 -10.91 4.39 0.80
CA GLY A 164 -12.14 5.08 0.44
C GLY A 164 -12.59 4.87 -1.01
N ALA A 165 -11.68 4.43 -1.90
CA ALA A 165 -12.02 4.04 -3.26
C ALA A 165 -12.81 2.71 -3.28
N ASP A 166 -12.28 1.64 -2.68
CA ASP A 166 -12.99 0.35 -2.53
C ASP A 166 -14.36 0.53 -1.86
N GLU A 167 -14.46 1.30 -0.76
CA GLU A 167 -15.74 1.59 -0.09
C GLU A 167 -16.76 2.24 -1.05
N ALA A 168 -16.31 3.22 -1.83
CA ALA A 168 -17.17 3.91 -2.79
C ALA A 168 -17.59 3.00 -3.96
N ALA A 169 -16.69 2.14 -4.43
CA ALA A 169 -17.00 1.16 -5.47
C ALA A 169 -18.04 0.14 -4.98
N HIS A 170 -17.90 -0.40 -3.76
CA HIS A 170 -18.92 -1.28 -3.17
C HIS A 170 -20.29 -0.60 -3.05
N ALA A 171 -20.31 0.68 -2.67
CA ALA A 171 -21.56 1.41 -2.44
C ALA A 171 -22.27 1.82 -3.75
N CYS A 172 -21.52 2.20 -4.78
CA CYS A 172 -22.05 2.92 -5.95
C CYS A 172 -21.58 2.38 -7.31
N GLY A 173 -20.75 1.34 -7.34
CA GLY A 173 -20.15 0.78 -8.54
C GLY A 173 -18.83 1.45 -8.94
N ALA A 174 -18.01 0.70 -9.68
CA ALA A 174 -16.64 1.09 -10.03
C ALA A 174 -16.54 2.04 -11.24
N LEU A 175 -17.67 2.45 -11.81
CA LEU A 175 -17.72 3.38 -12.94
C LEU A 175 -18.35 4.74 -12.59
N GLY A 176 -18.96 4.86 -11.41
CA GLY A 176 -19.74 6.02 -10.97
C GLY A 176 -18.91 7.22 -10.49
N ASP A 177 -19.59 8.36 -10.33
CA ASP A 177 -18.97 9.62 -9.90
C ASP A 177 -18.48 9.57 -8.44
N GLU A 178 -19.12 8.78 -7.57
CA GLU A 178 -18.71 8.59 -6.18
C GLU A 178 -17.34 7.92 -6.07
N TYR A 179 -17.13 6.84 -6.85
CA TYR A 179 -15.86 6.12 -6.92
C TYR A 179 -14.77 7.00 -7.54
N LYS A 180 -15.05 7.66 -8.67
CA LYS A 180 -14.15 8.65 -9.28
C LYS A 180 -13.78 9.78 -8.32
N GLY A 181 -14.77 10.28 -7.58
CA GLY A 181 -14.58 11.31 -6.56
C GLY A 181 -13.72 10.83 -5.38
N ALA A 182 -13.85 9.57 -4.97
CA ALA A 182 -12.99 8.98 -3.95
C ALA A 182 -11.54 8.87 -4.41
N ILE A 183 -11.31 8.40 -5.63
CA ILE A 183 -9.98 8.36 -6.24
C ILE A 183 -9.38 9.76 -6.31
N ALA A 184 -10.12 10.78 -6.77
CA ALA A 184 -9.63 12.16 -6.86
C ALA A 184 -9.27 12.75 -5.48
N ARG A 185 -9.98 12.36 -4.41
CA ARG A 185 -9.61 12.74 -3.03
C ARG A 185 -8.30 12.08 -2.61
N ILE A 186 -8.15 10.77 -2.87
CA ILE A 186 -6.91 10.03 -2.56
C ILE A 186 -5.73 10.57 -3.38
N ASP A 187 -5.93 10.92 -4.65
CA ASP A 187 -4.95 11.57 -5.51
C ASP A 187 -4.39 12.85 -4.86
N THR A 188 -5.26 13.67 -4.26
CA THR A 188 -4.83 14.87 -3.51
C THR A 188 -3.98 14.52 -2.29
N TYR A 189 -4.29 13.43 -1.58
CA TYR A 189 -3.44 12.97 -0.47
C TYR A 189 -2.09 12.49 -0.97
N VAL A 190 -2.06 11.71 -2.04
CA VAL A 190 -0.82 11.23 -2.67
C VAL A 190 0.03 12.39 -3.16
N ASP A 191 -0.54 13.42 -3.80
CA ASP A 191 0.19 14.62 -4.25
C ASP A 191 0.93 15.31 -3.10
N ASN A 192 0.27 15.47 -1.96
CA ASN A 192 0.86 16.05 -0.75
C ASN A 192 2.03 15.20 -0.22
N LEU A 193 1.90 13.87 -0.25
CA LEU A 193 2.98 12.96 0.14
C LEU A 193 4.15 13.05 -0.84
N LEU A 194 3.90 13.08 -2.15
CA LEU A 194 4.95 13.21 -3.17
C LEU A 194 5.66 14.57 -3.06
N THR A 195 4.94 15.64 -2.76
CA THR A 195 5.52 16.97 -2.50
C THR A 195 6.47 16.93 -1.31
N ALA A 196 6.07 16.29 -0.21
CA ALA A 196 6.94 16.11 0.95
C ALA A 196 8.17 15.25 0.64
N VAL A 197 7.99 14.13 -0.09
CA VAL A 197 9.08 13.28 -0.56
C VAL A 197 10.06 14.06 -1.45
N GLN A 198 9.55 14.85 -2.39
CA GLN A 198 10.37 15.68 -3.28
C GLN A 198 11.19 16.71 -2.48
N ALA A 199 10.60 17.33 -1.45
CA ALA A 199 11.33 18.25 -0.58
C ALA A 199 12.47 17.55 0.18
N ARG A 200 12.24 16.31 0.69
CA ARG A 200 13.30 15.49 1.31
C ARG A 200 14.38 15.09 0.28
N ALA A 201 13.99 14.74 -0.94
CA ALA A 201 14.91 14.41 -2.02
C ALA A 201 15.82 15.58 -2.41
N CYS A 202 15.29 16.82 -2.42
CA CYS A 202 16.10 18.02 -2.61
C CYS A 202 17.09 18.27 -1.45
N ALA A 203 16.85 17.68 -0.28
CA ALA A 203 17.77 17.67 0.86
C ALA A 203 18.70 16.43 0.87
N GLU A 204 18.96 15.85 -0.31
CA GLU A 204 19.86 14.72 -0.55
C GLU A 204 19.41 13.38 0.06
N GLU A 205 18.15 13.22 0.44
CA GLU A 205 17.61 11.92 0.84
C GLU A 205 16.97 11.21 -0.35
N PRO A 206 17.57 10.18 -0.95
CA PRO A 206 16.95 9.48 -2.08
C PRO A 206 15.72 8.68 -1.62
N TRP A 207 14.61 8.80 -2.37
CA TRP A 207 13.35 8.09 -2.10
C TRP A 207 12.88 7.29 -3.31
N LEU A 208 12.29 6.14 -3.04
CA LEU A 208 11.46 5.40 -3.98
C LEU A 208 10.02 5.43 -3.48
N VAL A 209 9.12 5.98 -4.28
CA VAL A 209 7.68 5.88 -4.03
C VAL A 209 7.11 4.79 -4.92
N VAL A 210 6.29 3.92 -4.34
CA VAL A 210 5.66 2.80 -5.02
C VAL A 210 4.17 2.83 -4.72
N ILE A 211 3.35 2.71 -5.75
CA ILE A 211 1.89 2.74 -5.65
C ILE A 211 1.33 1.45 -6.25
N THR A 212 0.43 0.81 -5.53
CA THR A 212 -0.21 -0.45 -5.96
C THR A 212 -1.63 -0.55 -5.43
N THR A 213 -2.34 -1.56 -5.93
CA THR A 213 -3.67 -1.95 -5.48
C THR A 213 -3.72 -3.46 -5.35
N ASP A 214 -4.62 -3.97 -4.54
CA ASP A 214 -4.71 -5.37 -4.14
C ASP A 214 -5.78 -6.15 -4.92
N HIS A 215 -6.70 -5.46 -5.58
CA HIS A 215 -7.64 -6.00 -6.57
C HIS A 215 -8.28 -4.87 -7.39
N GLY A 216 -9.04 -5.26 -8.40
CA GLY A 216 -10.00 -4.37 -9.07
C GLY A 216 -11.43 -4.64 -8.60
N HIS A 217 -12.41 -4.12 -9.34
CA HIS A 217 -13.84 -4.39 -9.12
C HIS A 217 -14.52 -4.76 -10.43
N ILE A 218 -15.62 -5.51 -10.32
CA ILE A 218 -16.64 -5.54 -11.36
C ILE A 218 -17.35 -4.18 -11.47
N ASP A 219 -17.95 -3.90 -12.63
CA ASP A 219 -18.57 -2.60 -12.95
C ASP A 219 -19.61 -2.17 -11.90
N GLU A 220 -20.46 -3.11 -11.43
CA GLU A 220 -21.51 -2.85 -10.44
C GLU A 220 -21.00 -2.57 -9.03
N GLY A 221 -19.71 -2.80 -8.77
CA GLY A 221 -19.15 -2.78 -7.42
C GLY A 221 -19.14 -4.16 -6.80
N GLY A 222 -17.94 -4.68 -6.57
CA GLY A 222 -17.69 -5.93 -5.88
C GLY A 222 -16.42 -6.62 -6.36
N HIS A 223 -15.92 -7.55 -5.56
CA HIS A 223 -14.73 -8.35 -5.87
C HIS A 223 -14.76 -9.66 -5.07
N GLY A 224 -13.69 -10.46 -5.14
CA GLY A 224 -13.55 -11.76 -4.47
C GLY A 224 -13.57 -12.96 -5.43
N GLY A 225 -13.99 -12.75 -6.67
CA GLY A 225 -14.02 -13.72 -7.74
C GLY A 225 -12.70 -13.86 -8.51
N ASP A 226 -12.80 -14.43 -9.71
CA ASP A 226 -11.70 -14.80 -10.60
C ASP A 226 -11.77 -14.06 -11.95
N SER A 227 -12.64 -13.04 -12.09
CA SER A 227 -12.73 -12.30 -13.35
C SER A 227 -11.46 -11.48 -13.59
N PRO A 228 -11.10 -11.18 -14.86
CA PRO A 228 -9.96 -10.32 -15.18
C PRO A 228 -10.03 -8.94 -14.51
N GLN A 229 -11.23 -8.39 -14.33
CA GLN A 229 -11.44 -7.09 -13.68
C GLN A 229 -11.09 -7.16 -12.19
N GLU A 230 -11.58 -8.16 -11.47
CA GLU A 230 -11.29 -8.34 -10.04
C GLU A 230 -9.82 -8.67 -9.79
N ARG A 231 -9.20 -9.45 -10.69
CA ARG A 231 -7.78 -9.81 -10.59
C ARG A 231 -6.83 -8.69 -10.99
N ALA A 232 -7.33 -7.64 -11.64
CA ALA A 232 -6.49 -6.57 -12.14
C ALA A 232 -5.80 -5.83 -10.99
N SER A 233 -4.50 -5.64 -11.12
CA SER A 233 -3.69 -4.84 -10.22
C SER A 233 -2.56 -4.19 -11.03
N PHE A 234 -1.73 -3.39 -10.38
CA PHE A 234 -0.59 -2.74 -11.00
C PHE A 234 0.45 -2.37 -9.96
N VAL A 235 1.66 -2.10 -10.43
CA VAL A 235 2.67 -1.40 -9.66
C VAL A 235 3.21 -0.24 -10.47
N MET A 236 3.24 0.93 -9.84
CA MET A 236 3.94 2.13 -10.31
C MET A 236 5.06 2.44 -9.33
N ALA A 237 6.25 2.80 -9.82
CA ALA A 237 7.38 3.13 -8.96
C ALA A 237 8.19 4.31 -9.52
N GLN A 238 8.41 5.35 -8.72
CA GLN A 238 9.12 6.55 -9.13
C GLN A 238 10.23 6.89 -8.14
N GLY A 239 11.42 7.15 -8.67
CA GLY A 239 12.57 7.63 -7.91
C GLY A 239 12.56 9.14 -7.74
N PHE A 240 12.83 9.62 -6.53
CA PHE A 240 13.01 11.03 -6.19
C PHE A 240 14.41 11.22 -5.60
N GLY A 241 15.23 12.07 -6.22
CA GLY A 241 16.66 12.18 -5.86
C GLY A 241 17.46 10.90 -6.18
N ARG A 242 16.89 10.01 -7.00
CA ARG A 242 17.47 8.76 -7.51
C ARG A 242 16.82 8.40 -8.84
N SER A 243 17.42 7.45 -9.58
CA SER A 243 16.78 6.87 -10.77
C SER A 243 15.61 5.96 -10.39
N ASN A 244 14.68 5.79 -11.34
CA ASN A 244 13.64 4.77 -11.27
C ASN A 244 14.24 3.35 -11.17
N PRO A 245 13.50 2.38 -10.62
CA PRO A 245 13.95 1.00 -10.57
C PRO A 245 14.02 0.37 -11.96
N ALA A 246 14.92 -0.61 -12.11
CA ALA A 246 15.10 -1.39 -13.34
C ALA A 246 14.51 -2.80 -13.17
N TRP A 247 13.26 -2.88 -12.70
CA TRP A 247 12.56 -4.16 -12.52
C TRP A 247 12.13 -4.76 -13.87
N ALA A 248 11.89 -6.07 -13.88
CA ALA A 248 11.29 -6.74 -15.03
C ALA A 248 9.81 -6.33 -15.16
N THR A 249 9.25 -6.38 -16.36
CA THR A 249 7.86 -5.93 -16.62
C THR A 249 6.80 -6.99 -16.29
N ASP A 250 7.19 -8.15 -15.78
CA ASP A 250 6.32 -9.27 -15.43
C ASP A 250 6.18 -9.47 -13.91
N VAL A 251 6.33 -8.38 -13.13
CA VAL A 251 6.18 -8.38 -11.67
C VAL A 251 4.87 -9.04 -11.26
N GLN A 252 4.95 -10.01 -10.36
CA GLN A 252 3.80 -10.60 -9.69
C GLN A 252 3.60 -9.95 -8.32
N ALA A 253 2.40 -10.05 -7.75
CA ALA A 253 2.09 -9.45 -6.44
C ALA A 253 3.06 -9.91 -5.32
N HIS A 254 3.48 -11.18 -5.33
CA HIS A 254 4.42 -11.72 -4.35
C HIS A 254 5.88 -11.27 -4.57
N ASP A 255 6.21 -10.71 -5.74
CA ASP A 255 7.55 -10.20 -6.03
C ASP A 255 7.79 -8.81 -5.43
N LEU A 256 6.71 -8.07 -5.13
CA LEU A 256 6.84 -6.65 -4.74
C LEU A 256 7.66 -6.48 -3.47
N THR A 257 7.40 -7.25 -2.42
CA THR A 257 8.18 -7.17 -1.17
C THR A 257 9.67 -7.48 -1.39
N PRO A 258 10.06 -8.60 -2.03
CA PRO A 258 11.46 -8.85 -2.40
C PRO A 258 12.11 -7.72 -3.21
N LEU A 259 11.41 -7.16 -4.21
CA LEU A 259 11.92 -6.05 -5.02
C LEU A 259 12.18 -4.81 -4.17
N LEU A 260 11.22 -4.41 -3.33
CA LEU A 260 11.37 -3.26 -2.44
C LEU A 260 12.54 -3.44 -1.46
N LEU A 261 12.74 -4.64 -0.91
CA LEU A 261 13.87 -4.90 -0.03
C LEU A 261 15.22 -4.80 -0.75
N ALA A 262 15.29 -5.19 -2.03
CA ALA A 262 16.50 -5.07 -2.83
C ALA A 262 16.87 -3.61 -3.12
N GLU A 263 15.89 -2.71 -3.24
CA GLU A 263 16.10 -1.27 -3.45
C GLU A 263 16.69 -0.53 -2.23
N ARG A 264 16.81 -1.21 -1.08
CA ARG A 264 17.43 -0.69 0.15
C ARG A 264 18.91 -1.03 0.28
N ALA A 265 19.42 -1.94 -0.55
CA ALA A 265 20.78 -2.48 -0.47
C ALA A 265 21.84 -1.43 -0.84
#